data_AF-A0A1K0G7G9-F1
#
_entry.id   AF-A0A1K0G7G9-F1
#
_cell.length_a   1.000
_cell.length_b   1.000
_cell.length_c   1.000
_cell.angle_alpha   90.00
_cell.angle_beta   90.00
_cell.angle_gamma   90.00
#
_symmetry.space_group_name_H-M   'P 1'
#
loop_
_entity.id
_entity.type
_entity.pdbx_description
1 polymer ?
#
loop_
_entity_poly.entity_id
_entity_poly.type
_entity_poly.pdbx_seq_one_letter_code
_entity_poly.pdbx_strand_id
1 'polypeptide(L)'
;MTNWEYARLEYRAAGTFGADRFMDWTATFYHPGGVLRWGTDERFDDLRHLNRAGAAGWQAYDRAAIHVINEPHRLHGVTYSMRRPLS
;
A
#
# COMPACT_ATOMS: atom_id res chain seq x y z
N MET A 1 10.60 -18.85 -19.80
CA MET A 1 9.45 -18.48 -18.95
C MET A 1 10.01 -17.65 -17.82
N THR A 2 9.53 -16.42 -17.60
CA THR A 2 10.04 -15.58 -16.50
C THR A 2 9.41 -16.04 -15.20
N ASN A 3 10.23 -16.41 -14.22
CA ASN A 3 9.76 -16.68 -12.87
C ASN A 3 9.54 -15.36 -12.14
N TRP A 4 8.44 -15.26 -11.41
CA TRP A 4 8.04 -14.03 -10.72
C TRP A 4 8.03 -14.24 -9.22
N GLU A 5 8.56 -13.26 -8.50
CA GLU A 5 8.32 -13.08 -7.08
C GLU A 5 7.15 -12.10 -6.90
N TYR A 6 6.34 -12.29 -5.87
CA TYR A 6 5.17 -11.47 -5.60
C TYR A 6 5.27 -10.80 -4.23
N ALA A 7 4.75 -9.58 -4.16
CA ALA A 7 4.65 -8.79 -2.94
C ALA A 7 3.35 -7.99 -2.93
N ARG A 8 3.06 -7.38 -1.78
CA ARG A 8 1.87 -6.54 -1.59
C ARG A 8 2.24 -5.35 -0.74
N LEU A 9 1.87 -4.15 -1.19
CA LEU A 9 1.93 -2.94 -0.38
C LEU A 9 0.51 -2.56 0.06
N GLU A 10 0.27 -2.52 1.36
CA GLU A 10 -1.01 -2.12 1.94
C GLU A 10 -0.90 -0.77 2.63
N TYR A 11 -1.82 0.11 2.30
CA TYR A 11 -2.13 1.33 3.02
C TYR A 11 -3.43 1.14 3.77
N ARG A 12 -3.38 1.31 5.09
CA ARG A 12 -4.56 1.26 5.94
C ARG A 12 -4.65 2.54 6.73
N ALA A 13 -5.82 3.16 6.69
CA ALA A 13 -6.09 4.32 7.49
C ALA A 13 -6.07 3.92 8.98
N ALA A 14 -5.24 4.56 9.78
CA ALA A 14 -5.08 4.37 11.20
C ALA A 14 -6.04 5.32 11.94
N GLY A 15 -7.04 4.76 12.64
CA GLY A 15 -7.95 5.53 13.48
C GLY A 15 -9.42 5.15 13.35
N THR A 16 -10.24 5.67 14.26
CA THR A 16 -11.70 5.65 14.18
C THR A 16 -12.17 6.77 13.26
N PHE A 17 -13.21 6.52 12.46
CA PHE A 17 -13.76 7.45 11.46
C PHE A 17 -14.40 8.71 12.09
N GLY A 18 -13.60 9.54 12.73
CA GLY A 18 -14.00 10.86 13.22
C GLY A 18 -14.00 11.91 12.11
N ALA A 19 -14.38 13.13 12.48
CA ALA A 19 -14.37 14.32 11.62
C ALA A 19 -12.97 14.76 11.17
N ASP A 20 -11.93 14.00 11.50
CA ASP A 20 -10.56 14.35 11.15
C ASP A 20 -10.32 14.18 9.65
N ARG A 21 -9.95 15.30 9.03
CA ARG A 21 -9.67 15.41 7.61
C ARG A 21 -8.29 14.83 7.28
N PHE A 22 -7.41 14.70 8.28
CA PHE A 22 -6.07 14.16 8.18
C PHE A 22 -6.03 12.84 8.95
N MET A 23 -6.44 11.78 8.27
CA MET A 23 -6.36 10.44 8.83
C MET A 23 -4.94 9.92 8.62
N ASP A 24 -4.29 9.42 9.67
CA ASP A 24 -3.00 8.75 9.56
C ASP A 24 -3.13 7.50 8.67
N TRP A 25 -2.09 7.15 7.92
CA TRP A 25 -2.07 6.00 7.01
C TRP A 25 -0.84 5.14 7.28
N THR A 26 -1.07 3.91 7.70
CA THR A 26 0.00 2.93 7.89
C THR A 26 0.33 2.23 6.57
N ALA A 27 1.60 2.27 6.17
CA ALA A 27 2.13 1.56 5.02
C ALA A 27 2.83 0.26 5.48
N THR A 28 2.33 -0.89 5.01
CA THR A 28 2.91 -2.22 5.30
C THR A 28 3.22 -2.96 4.02
N PHE A 29 4.47 -3.40 3.88
CA PHE A 29 4.94 -4.15 2.72
C PHE A 29 5.13 -5.63 3.08
N TYR A 30 4.43 -6.49 2.37
CA TYR A 30 4.47 -7.94 2.50
C TYR A 30 5.25 -8.51 1.33
N HIS A 31 6.33 -9.23 1.59
CA HIS A 31 7.11 -9.90 0.57
C HIS A 31 7.60 -11.27 1.09
N PRO A 32 8.20 -12.13 0.25
CA PRO A 32 8.57 -13.48 0.67
C PRO A 32 9.62 -13.53 1.80
N GLY A 33 10.39 -12.46 1.98
CA GLY A 33 11.33 -12.31 3.10
C GLY A 33 10.69 -11.84 4.41
N GLY A 34 9.39 -11.55 4.43
CA GLY A 34 8.65 -11.16 5.62
C GLY A 34 7.79 -9.90 5.44
N VAL A 35 7.39 -9.34 6.58
CA VAL A 35 6.55 -8.15 6.65
C VAL A 35 7.39 -6.96 7.12
N LEU A 36 7.38 -5.88 6.36
CA LEU A 36 8.05 -4.63 6.68
C LEU A 36 7.01 -3.54 6.94
N ARG A 37 7.08 -2.90 8.11
CA ARG A 37 6.32 -1.68 8.38
C ARG A 37 7.11 -0.49 7.85
N TRP A 38 6.59 0.20 6.85
CA TRP A 38 7.28 1.31 6.20
C TRP A 38 6.98 2.67 6.81
N GLY A 39 6.02 2.73 7.72
CA GLY A 39 5.74 3.90 8.54
C GLY A 39 4.27 4.26 8.55
N THR A 40 4.00 5.41 9.17
CA THR A 40 2.70 6.06 9.18
C THR A 40 2.86 7.44 8.57
N ASP A 41 1.99 7.80 7.63
CA ASP A 41 1.93 9.13 7.04
C ASP A 41 0.69 9.85 7.55
N GLU A 42 0.79 11.15 7.83
CA GLU A 42 -0.34 11.99 8.28
C GLU A 42 -1.43 12.14 7.20
N ARG A 43 -1.15 11.70 5.97
CA ARG A 43 -2.03 11.72 4.81
C ARG A 43 -1.76 10.50 3.94
N PHE A 44 -2.70 10.18 3.06
CA PHE A 44 -2.44 9.20 2.02
C PHE A 44 -1.40 9.75 1.02
N ASP A 45 -0.15 9.31 1.16
CA ASP A 45 0.95 9.57 0.22
C ASP A 45 1.57 8.24 -0.22
N ASP A 46 1.04 7.70 -1.32
CA ASP A 46 1.47 6.40 -1.80
C ASP A 46 2.75 6.43 -2.63
N LEU A 47 3.02 7.56 -3.29
CA LEU A 47 4.11 7.75 -4.23
C LEU A 47 5.47 7.48 -3.60
N ARG A 48 5.72 7.96 -2.38
CA ARG A 48 7.00 7.75 -1.69
C ARG A 48 7.35 6.27 -1.57
N HIS A 49 6.39 5.44 -1.19
CA HIS A 49 6.64 4.01 -1.00
C HIS A 49 6.55 3.21 -2.29
N LEU A 50 5.74 3.64 -3.27
CA LEU A 50 5.77 3.06 -4.61
C LEU A 50 7.15 3.28 -5.25
N ASN A 51 7.74 4.46 -5.11
CA ASN A 51 9.11 4.74 -5.54
C ASN A 51 10.13 3.87 -4.82
N ARG A 52 9.99 3.68 -3.49
CA ARG A 52 10.83 2.76 -2.71
C ARG A 52 10.73 1.32 -3.23
N ALA A 53 9.52 0.84 -3.51
CA ALA A 53 9.29 -0.50 -4.06
C ALA A 53 9.91 -0.64 -5.46
N GLY A 54 9.69 0.35 -6.33
CA GLY A 54 10.24 0.41 -7.68
C GLY A 54 11.77 0.40 -7.70
N ALA A 55 12.42 1.15 -6.79
CA ALA A 55 13.87 1.14 -6.62
C ALA A 55 14.41 -0.25 -6.21
N ALA A 56 13.59 -1.08 -5.55
CA ALA A 56 13.90 -2.46 -5.21
C ALA A 56 13.46 -3.49 -6.30
N GLY A 57 13.07 -3.00 -7.48
CA GLY A 57 12.70 -3.81 -8.65
C GLY A 57 11.24 -4.25 -8.69
N TRP A 58 10.40 -3.84 -7.73
CA TRP A 58 8.99 -4.21 -7.70
C TRP A 58 8.16 -3.38 -8.65
N GLN A 59 7.24 -4.04 -9.35
CA GLN A 59 6.29 -3.42 -10.26
C GLN A 59 4.88 -3.67 -9.74
N ALA A 60 4.11 -2.60 -9.51
CA ALA A 60 2.69 -2.71 -9.24
C ALA A 60 1.95 -3.11 -10.53
N TYR A 61 1.10 -4.13 -10.46
CA TYR A 61 0.30 -4.60 -11.60
C TYR A 61 -1.21 -4.55 -11.35
N ASP A 62 -1.62 -4.38 -10.09
CA ASP A 62 -3.01 -4.23 -9.70
C ASP A 62 -3.14 -3.30 -8.49
N ARG A 63 -4.27 -2.59 -8.41
CA ARG A 63 -4.61 -1.66 -7.34
C ARG A 63 -6.05 -1.88 -6.91
N ALA A 64 -6.23 -2.32 -5.66
CA ALA A 64 -7.53 -2.44 -5.03
C ALA A 64 -7.74 -1.31 -4.01
N ALA A 65 -8.85 -0.58 -4.11
CA ALA A 65 -9.22 0.48 -3.17
C ALA A 65 -10.48 0.09 -2.38
N ILE A 66 -10.44 0.30 -1.08
CA ILE A 66 -11.54 0.12 -0.14
C ILE A 66 -11.97 1.51 0.33
N HIS A 67 -13.24 1.83 0.16
CA HIS A 67 -13.83 3.08 0.61
C HIS A 67 -14.52 2.90 1.96
N VAL A 68 -14.74 4.01 2.65
CA VAL A 68 -15.54 4.03 3.88
C VAL A 68 -17.00 3.72 3.54
N ILE A 69 -17.66 2.91 4.38
CA ILE A 69 -19.08 2.56 4.21
C ILE A 69 -19.91 3.86 4.23
N ASN A 70 -20.78 4.05 3.25
CA ASN A 70 -21.60 5.26 3.05
C ASN A 70 -20.83 6.56 2.70
N GLU A 71 -19.50 6.51 2.55
CA GLU A 71 -18.66 7.65 2.13
C GLU A 71 -17.75 7.22 0.96
N PRO A 72 -18.30 6.98 -0.26
CA PRO A 72 -17.55 6.40 -1.38
C PRO A 72 -16.43 7.30 -1.93
N HIS A 73 -16.37 8.56 -1.52
CA HIS A 73 -15.28 9.49 -1.86
C HIS A 73 -14.12 9.44 -0.85
N ARG A 74 -14.29 8.73 0.28
CA ARG A 74 -13.29 8.62 1.33
C ARG A 74 -12.66 7.22 1.31
N LEU A 75 -11.34 7.18 1.14
CA LEU A 75 -10.59 5.93 1.16
C LEU A 75 -10.38 5.43 2.60
N HIS A 76 -10.46 4.13 2.78
CA HIS A 76 -10.16 3.41 4.03
C HIS A 76 -8.93 2.52 3.89
N GLY A 77 -8.71 1.95 2.70
CA GLY A 77 -7.57 1.10 2.42
C GLY A 77 -7.20 1.11 0.95
N VAL A 78 -5.92 0.98 0.64
CA VAL A 78 -5.43 0.79 -0.72
C VAL A 78 -4.39 -0.31 -0.71
N THR A 79 -4.56 -1.30 -1.57
CA THR A 79 -3.64 -2.43 -1.71
C THR A 79 -3.08 -2.44 -3.13
N TYR A 80 -1.76 -2.47 -3.22
CA TYR A 80 -1.02 -2.64 -4.46
C TYR A 80 -0.47 -4.06 -4.53
N SER A 81 -0.87 -4.81 -5.55
CA SER A 81 -0.28 -6.11 -5.85
C SER A 81 0.97 -5.90 -6.71
N MET A 82 2.08 -6.48 -6.29
CA MET A 82 3.39 -6.23 -6.87
C MET A 82 4.07 -7.52 -7.32
N ARG A 83 4.91 -7.41 -8.35
CA ARG A 83 5.75 -8.50 -8.84
C ARG A 83 7.13 -8.01 -9.24
N ARG A 84 8.13 -8.89 -9.21
CA ARG A 84 9.44 -8.65 -9.83
C ARG A 84 9.99 -9.95 -10.43
N PRO A 85 10.80 -9.90 -11.50
CA PRO A 85 11.40 -11.10 -12.05
C PRO A 85 12.43 -11.67 -11.07
N LEU A 86 12.40 -13.00 -10.90
CA LEU A 86 13.50 -13.72 -10.25
C LEU A 86 14.63 -13.87 -11.28
N SER A 87 15.85 -13.53 -10.86
CA SER A 87 17.07 -13.72 -11.65
C SER A 87 17.53 -15.18 -11.56
#